data_AF-A0A090FC01-F1
#
_entry.id   AF-A0A090FC01-F1
#
_cell.length_a   1.000
_cell.length_b   1.000
_cell.length_c   1.000
_cell.angle_alpha   90.00
_cell.angle_beta   90.00
_cell.angle_gamma   90.00
#
_symmetry.space_group_name_H-M   'P 1'
#
loop_
_entity.id
_entity.type
_entity.pdbx_description
1 polymer ?
#
loop_
_entity_poly.entity_id
_entity_poly.type
_entity_poly.pdbx_seq_one_letter_code
_entity_poly.pdbx_strand_id
1 'polypeptide(L)'
;MIARAFMRGFDHHVIAQSAPSFAPFEDLIQNDENDIDFTVKTSQGQKRMELSEVAPLKEHGGTFAKAPRSISTKEKAEAVVELVGKKSLRQGDVNRFLVLYATEQGFKVDVPTVERLRRHFQKTPPKFERVFFAGIHANLTTSFVSELFPGTPHHWLAEMTDAQLDGKSAAIHPFDMQVVFGEITAPLRVFYDGRPTEAQMTMSASTPLDFLHHLQKQT
;
A
#
# COMPACT_ATOMS: atom_id res chain seq x y z
N MET A 1 -14.20 -3.89 -10.49
CA MET A 1 -12.92 -4.64 -10.60
C MET A 1 -12.04 -4.43 -9.37
N ILE A 2 -11.72 -3.18 -9.01
CA ILE A 2 -10.87 -2.82 -7.87
C ILE A 2 -11.33 -3.43 -6.54
N ALA A 3 -12.63 -3.35 -6.21
CA ALA A 3 -13.17 -3.95 -4.98
C ALA A 3 -12.87 -5.47 -4.87
N ARG A 4 -12.98 -6.22 -5.98
CA ARG A 4 -12.64 -7.65 -6.00
C ARG A 4 -11.14 -7.90 -5.84
N ALA A 5 -10.30 -7.06 -6.45
CA ALA A 5 -8.86 -7.14 -6.26
C ALA A 5 -8.49 -6.89 -4.80
N PHE A 6 -9.08 -5.85 -4.17
CA PHE A 6 -8.93 -5.57 -2.74
C PHE A 6 -9.32 -6.77 -1.87
N MET A 7 -10.51 -7.34 -2.05
CA MET A 7 -10.97 -8.48 -1.24
C MET A 7 -9.99 -9.66 -1.33
N ARG A 8 -9.57 -10.03 -2.55
CA ARG A 8 -8.57 -11.10 -2.76
C ARG A 8 -7.23 -10.76 -2.12
N GLY A 9 -6.76 -9.53 -2.28
CA GLY A 9 -5.53 -9.06 -1.66
C GLY A 9 -5.57 -9.15 -0.15
N PHE A 10 -6.71 -8.77 0.44
CA PHE A 10 -6.93 -8.82 1.88
C PHE A 10 -6.84 -10.25 2.42
N ASP A 11 -7.46 -11.22 1.74
CA ASP A 11 -7.47 -12.63 2.16
C ASP A 11 -6.07 -13.26 2.13
N HIS A 12 -5.17 -12.77 1.26
CA HIS A 12 -3.80 -13.25 1.19
C HIS A 12 -2.87 -12.54 2.17
N HIS A 13 -2.93 -11.20 2.23
CA HIS A 13 -1.99 -10.43 3.03
C HIS A 13 -2.47 -8.99 3.27
N VAL A 14 -2.61 -8.62 4.54
CA VAL A 14 -2.77 -7.23 4.97
C VAL A 14 -1.59 -6.84 5.85
N ILE A 15 -0.91 -5.77 5.45
CA ILE A 15 0.21 -5.24 6.23
C ILE A 15 -0.34 -4.48 7.45
N ALA A 16 -0.01 -4.97 8.64
CA ALA A 16 -0.24 -4.31 9.93
C ALA A 16 -1.73 -4.04 10.24
N GLN A 17 -2.55 -5.08 10.09
CA GLN A 17 -3.99 -5.05 10.39
C GLN A 17 -4.27 -4.87 11.89
N SER A 18 -5.20 -3.98 12.22
CA SER A 18 -5.75 -3.82 13.57
C SER A 18 -6.81 -4.87 13.94
N ALA A 19 -6.98 -5.11 15.24
CA ALA A 19 -8.07 -5.93 15.78
C ALA A 19 -9.32 -5.07 16.11
N PRO A 20 -10.55 -5.63 16.01
CA PRO A 20 -10.85 -6.92 15.40
C PRO A 20 -10.72 -6.86 13.87
N SER A 21 -10.41 -8.02 13.26
CA SER A 21 -10.35 -8.15 11.80
C SER A 21 -11.73 -7.97 11.19
N PHE A 22 -11.80 -7.41 9.96
CA PHE A 22 -13.03 -7.35 9.15
C PHE A 22 -13.15 -8.53 8.20
N ALA A 23 -12.07 -9.28 7.98
CA ALA A 23 -12.13 -10.49 7.19
C ALA A 23 -13.02 -11.56 7.88
N PRO A 24 -13.64 -12.45 7.10
CA PRO A 24 -13.62 -12.48 5.63
C PRO A 24 -14.48 -11.38 5.02
N PHE A 25 -14.12 -10.92 3.82
CA PHE A 25 -14.99 -10.05 3.01
C PHE A 25 -15.78 -10.90 2.03
N GLU A 26 -17.11 -10.85 2.11
CA GLU A 26 -18.04 -11.64 1.31
C GLU A 26 -19.08 -10.74 0.62
N ASP A 27 -19.84 -11.31 -0.31
CA ASP A 27 -21.07 -10.72 -0.86
C ASP A 27 -20.91 -9.27 -1.35
N LEU A 28 -19.99 -9.05 -2.29
CA LEU A 28 -19.77 -7.74 -2.90
C LEU A 28 -20.98 -7.34 -3.76
N ILE A 29 -21.84 -6.50 -3.18
CA ILE A 29 -23.05 -5.97 -3.81
C ILE A 29 -22.80 -4.51 -4.17
N GLN A 30 -22.98 -4.14 -5.44
CA GLN A 30 -22.88 -2.75 -5.87
C GLN A 30 -24.12 -1.98 -5.39
N ASN A 31 -23.94 -0.76 -4.87
CA ASN A 31 -25.04 0.06 -4.36
C ASN A 31 -25.74 0.79 -5.52
N ASP A 32 -27.07 0.92 -5.47
CA ASP A 32 -27.86 1.57 -6.54
C ASP A 32 -27.56 3.07 -6.69
N GLU A 33 -27.12 3.71 -5.62
CA GLU A 33 -26.90 5.16 -5.54
C GLU A 33 -25.65 5.62 -6.30
N ASN A 34 -24.66 4.73 -6.49
CA ASN A 34 -23.33 5.11 -6.98
C ASN A 34 -22.61 3.89 -7.59
N ASP A 35 -22.04 4.06 -8.78
CA ASP A 35 -21.40 2.97 -9.53
C ASP A 35 -20.08 2.46 -8.91
N ILE A 36 -19.53 3.21 -7.96
CA ILE A 36 -18.27 2.90 -7.29
C ILE A 36 -18.41 2.44 -5.83
N ASP A 37 -19.61 2.54 -5.24
CA ASP A 37 -19.84 2.16 -3.85
C ASP A 37 -20.41 0.75 -3.75
N PHE A 38 -19.94 -0.01 -2.77
CA PHE A 38 -20.37 -1.38 -2.54
C PHE A 38 -20.87 -1.56 -1.12
N THR A 39 -21.64 -2.61 -0.91
CA THR A 39 -21.90 -3.22 0.39
C THR A 39 -21.22 -4.57 0.40
N VAL A 40 -20.53 -4.87 1.50
CA VAL A 40 -19.86 -6.15 1.71
C VAL A 40 -20.23 -6.70 3.07
N LYS A 41 -20.28 -8.02 3.17
CA LYS A 41 -20.40 -8.72 4.44
C LYS A 41 -19.00 -8.93 5.03
N THR A 42 -18.87 -8.64 6.32
CA THR A 42 -17.64 -8.77 7.10
C THR A 42 -17.92 -9.61 8.35
N SER A 43 -16.88 -10.00 9.08
CA SER A 43 -17.05 -10.59 10.42
C SER A 43 -17.69 -9.62 11.43
N GLN A 44 -17.71 -8.32 11.13
CA GLN A 44 -18.36 -7.27 11.91
C GLN A 44 -19.76 -6.91 11.39
N GLY A 45 -20.35 -7.75 10.53
CA GLY A 45 -21.65 -7.51 9.89
C GLY A 45 -21.51 -6.85 8.51
N GLN A 46 -22.61 -6.28 8.01
CA GLN A 46 -22.60 -5.60 6.72
C GLN A 46 -21.95 -4.22 6.85
N LYS A 47 -21.04 -3.90 5.93
CA LYS A 47 -20.31 -2.64 5.88
C LYS A 47 -20.38 -2.04 4.48
N ARG A 48 -20.44 -0.71 4.41
CA ARG A 48 -20.33 0.02 3.15
C ARG A 48 -18.85 0.19 2.79
N MET A 49 -18.50 -0.14 1.56
CA MET A 49 -17.17 0.04 0.98
C MET A 49 -17.23 1.20 -0.02
N GLU A 50 -16.52 2.27 0.28
CA GLU A 50 -16.28 3.37 -0.67
C GLU A 50 -14.95 3.14 -1.38
N LEU A 51 -14.92 3.33 -2.71
CA LEU A 51 -13.68 3.34 -3.47
C LEU A 51 -13.27 4.78 -3.81
N SER A 52 -11.98 5.09 -3.74
CA SER A 52 -11.47 6.39 -4.23
C SER A 52 -10.09 6.27 -4.83
N GLU A 53 -9.91 6.91 -5.97
CA GLU A 53 -8.63 6.96 -6.67
C GLU A 53 -7.76 8.10 -6.13
N VAL A 54 -6.49 7.80 -5.86
CA VAL A 54 -5.44 8.76 -5.53
C VAL A 54 -4.79 9.20 -6.84
N ALA A 55 -5.28 10.30 -7.40
CA ALA A 55 -4.79 10.88 -8.65
C ALA A 55 -4.78 12.42 -8.56
N PRO A 56 -3.74 13.05 -7.95
CA PRO A 56 -3.58 14.50 -7.85
C PRO A 56 -3.22 15.12 -9.20
N LEU A 57 -4.04 14.89 -10.23
CA LEU A 57 -3.78 15.32 -11.60
C LEU A 57 -3.85 16.85 -11.74
N LYS A 58 -4.67 17.54 -10.93
CA LYS A 58 -4.85 18.99 -11.04
C LYS A 58 -3.53 19.73 -10.77
N GLU A 59 -2.75 19.21 -9.84
CA GLU A 59 -1.45 19.70 -9.40
C GLU A 59 -0.35 19.36 -10.43
N HIS A 60 -0.62 18.44 -11.37
CA HIS A 60 0.35 17.86 -12.30
C HIS A 60 -0.07 17.94 -13.77
N GLY A 61 -0.74 19.03 -14.17
CA GLY A 61 -1.06 19.30 -15.57
C GLY A 61 -2.34 18.63 -16.11
N GLY A 62 -3.16 18.09 -15.22
CA GLY A 62 -4.57 17.72 -15.45
C GLY A 62 -4.81 16.42 -16.21
N THR A 63 -3.77 15.71 -16.65
CA THR A 63 -3.89 14.49 -17.48
C THR A 63 -2.85 13.46 -17.09
N PHE A 64 -3.17 12.18 -17.22
CA PHE A 64 -2.22 11.08 -16.95
C PHE A 64 -0.96 11.17 -17.83
N ALA A 65 -1.09 11.64 -19.08
CA ALA A 65 0.06 11.83 -19.98
C ALA A 65 1.09 12.86 -19.46
N LYS A 66 0.69 13.72 -18.52
CA LYS A 66 1.55 14.72 -17.87
C LYS A 66 1.86 14.37 -16.42
N ALA A 67 1.37 13.23 -15.92
CA ALA A 67 1.64 12.80 -14.56
C ALA A 67 3.16 12.61 -14.37
N PRO A 68 3.72 13.08 -13.24
CA PRO A 68 5.12 12.88 -12.93
C PRO A 68 5.40 11.38 -12.76
N ARG A 69 6.62 10.96 -13.13
CA ARG A 69 7.07 9.58 -12.92
C ARG A 69 7.07 9.18 -11.45
N SER A 70 7.33 10.14 -10.55
CA SER A 70 7.19 9.97 -9.12
C SER A 70 7.00 11.34 -8.46
N ILE A 71 6.29 11.34 -7.33
CA ILE A 71 6.24 12.46 -6.39
C ILE A 71 6.80 12.01 -5.05
N SER A 72 7.17 12.97 -4.20
CA SER A 72 7.76 12.66 -2.89
C SER A 72 6.76 11.98 -1.96
N THR A 73 7.28 11.22 -0.98
CA THR A 73 6.48 10.63 0.12
C THR A 73 5.54 11.65 0.76
N LYS A 74 6.05 12.87 1.00
CA LYS A 74 5.28 13.98 1.54
C LYS A 74 4.10 14.35 0.64
N GLU A 75 4.35 14.58 -0.65
CA GLU A 75 3.30 14.97 -1.60
C GLU A 75 2.23 13.87 -1.74
N LYS A 76 2.63 12.59 -1.79
CA LYS A 76 1.68 11.46 -1.79
C LYS A 76 0.81 11.47 -0.54
N ALA A 77 1.42 11.64 0.63
CA ALA A 77 0.69 11.65 1.89
C ALA A 77 -0.28 12.84 1.96
N GLU A 78 0.14 14.04 1.54
CA GLU A 78 -0.71 15.23 1.51
C GLU A 78 -1.91 15.05 0.58
N ALA A 79 -1.70 14.51 -0.63
CA ALA A 79 -2.77 14.20 -1.57
C ALA A 79 -3.78 13.20 -0.99
N VAL A 80 -3.30 12.16 -0.31
CA VAL A 80 -4.17 11.18 0.35
C VAL A 80 -4.93 11.80 1.53
N VAL A 81 -4.27 12.59 2.38
CA VAL A 81 -4.91 13.28 3.51
C VAL A 81 -6.02 14.20 3.02
N GLU A 82 -5.77 14.98 1.97
CA GLU A 82 -6.77 15.88 1.39
C GLU A 82 -7.98 15.10 0.84
N LEU A 83 -7.72 14.02 0.08
CA LEU A 83 -8.77 13.17 -0.48
C LEU A 83 -9.62 12.52 0.62
N VAL A 84 -8.97 11.89 1.61
CA VAL A 84 -9.64 11.26 2.75
C VAL A 84 -10.40 12.30 3.56
N GLY A 85 -9.86 13.49 3.77
CA GLY A 85 -10.53 14.60 4.45
C GLY A 85 -11.83 15.02 3.74
N LYS A 86 -11.77 15.26 2.43
CA LYS A 86 -12.97 15.59 1.62
C LYS A 86 -14.03 14.48 1.70
N LYS A 87 -13.61 13.22 1.57
CA LYS A 87 -14.50 12.05 1.63
C LYS A 87 -15.09 11.84 3.02
N SER A 88 -14.28 11.99 4.06
CA SER A 88 -14.66 11.93 5.47
C SER A 88 -15.73 12.96 5.81
N LEU A 89 -15.60 14.20 5.31
CA LEU A 89 -16.60 15.25 5.52
C LEU A 89 -17.93 14.97 4.82
N ARG A 90 -17.90 14.41 3.61
CA ARG A 90 -19.09 14.19 2.77
C ARG A 90 -19.85 12.90 3.11
N GLN A 91 -19.11 11.82 3.38
CA GLN A 91 -19.62 10.44 3.38
C GLN A 91 -19.09 9.59 4.54
N GLY A 92 -18.30 10.16 5.45
CA GLY A 92 -17.76 9.43 6.60
C GLY A 92 -18.86 8.89 7.50
N ASP A 93 -18.79 7.60 7.82
CA ASP A 93 -19.68 6.91 8.74
C ASP A 93 -18.96 5.74 9.43
N VAL A 94 -19.38 5.38 10.64
CA VAL A 94 -18.81 4.27 11.43
C VAL A 94 -19.16 2.88 10.89
N ASN A 95 -20.05 2.77 9.91
CA ASN A 95 -20.33 1.52 9.20
C ASN A 95 -19.79 1.54 7.76
N ARG A 96 -18.90 2.50 7.46
CA ARG A 96 -18.26 2.66 6.16
C ARG A 96 -16.75 2.61 6.30
N PHE A 97 -16.11 1.87 5.41
CA PHE A 97 -14.67 1.95 5.22
C PHE A 97 -14.33 2.45 3.82
N LEU A 98 -13.16 3.07 3.72
CA LEU A 98 -12.65 3.65 2.49
C LEU A 98 -11.49 2.80 1.96
N VAL A 99 -11.55 2.43 0.69
CA VAL A 99 -10.44 1.78 -0.03
C VAL A 99 -9.90 2.75 -1.06
N LEU A 100 -8.67 3.18 -0.82
CA LEU A 100 -7.88 3.98 -1.73
C LEU A 100 -7.16 3.09 -2.73
N TYR A 101 -7.00 3.55 -3.96
CA TYR A 101 -6.18 2.89 -4.98
C TYR A 101 -5.51 3.94 -5.87
N ALA A 102 -4.48 3.56 -6.60
CA ALA A 102 -3.85 4.40 -7.62
C ALA A 102 -3.70 3.61 -8.92
N THR A 103 -4.10 4.19 -10.05
CA THR A 103 -3.92 3.60 -11.38
C THR A 103 -2.53 3.95 -11.95
N GLU A 104 -2.08 5.17 -11.71
CA GLU A 104 -0.77 5.68 -12.13
C GLU A 104 0.32 5.33 -11.12
N GLN A 105 1.47 4.88 -11.61
CA GLN A 105 2.57 4.37 -10.77
C GLN A 105 3.18 5.49 -9.92
N GLY A 106 3.30 6.69 -10.48
CA GLY A 106 3.84 7.86 -9.77
C GLY A 106 3.04 8.24 -8.53
N PHE A 107 1.77 7.86 -8.45
CA PHE A 107 0.88 8.16 -7.31
C PHE A 107 0.72 6.98 -6.34
N LYS A 108 1.37 5.85 -6.58
CA LYS A 108 1.29 4.70 -5.67
C LYS A 108 1.85 5.05 -4.30
N VAL A 109 1.07 4.73 -3.28
CA VAL A 109 1.43 4.88 -1.86
C VAL A 109 2.41 3.77 -1.49
N ASP A 110 3.67 4.15 -1.30
CA ASP A 110 4.75 3.25 -0.86
C ASP A 110 4.77 3.10 0.67
N VAL A 111 5.60 2.17 1.18
CA VAL A 111 5.67 1.86 2.62
C VAL A 111 6.01 3.08 3.48
N PRO A 112 7.00 3.94 3.14
CA PRO A 112 7.22 5.20 3.86
C PRO A 112 5.99 6.12 3.87
N THR A 113 5.26 6.20 2.75
CA THR A 113 4.02 6.99 2.67
C THR A 113 2.92 6.40 3.57
N VAL A 114 2.75 5.08 3.58
CA VAL A 114 1.81 4.38 4.48
C VAL A 114 2.10 4.74 5.94
N GLU A 115 3.36 4.68 6.36
CA GLU A 115 3.76 4.99 7.74
C GLU A 115 3.46 6.45 8.10
N ARG A 116 3.77 7.40 7.21
CA ARG A 116 3.44 8.81 7.39
C ARG A 116 1.92 9.03 7.53
N LEU A 117 1.13 8.33 6.71
CA LEU A 117 -0.34 8.41 6.75
C LEU A 117 -0.91 7.85 8.05
N ARG A 118 -0.41 6.71 8.54
CA ARG A 118 -0.82 6.13 9.82
C ARG A 118 -0.62 7.12 10.97
N ARG A 119 0.55 7.75 11.05
CA ARG A 119 0.84 8.78 12.06
C ARG A 119 -0.08 9.99 11.96
N HIS A 120 -0.36 10.43 10.74
CA HIS A 120 -1.30 11.52 10.51
C HIS A 120 -2.70 11.14 11.00
N PHE A 121 -3.23 9.98 10.60
CA PHE A 121 -4.58 9.54 10.97
C PHE A 121 -4.71 9.13 12.44
N GLN A 122 -3.63 8.79 13.14
CA GLN A 122 -3.66 8.64 14.59
C GLN A 122 -3.92 9.99 15.29
N LYS A 123 -3.35 11.08 14.78
CA LYS A 123 -3.54 12.43 15.33
C LYS A 123 -4.86 13.05 14.89
N THR A 124 -5.25 12.81 13.64
CA THR A 124 -6.47 13.35 13.01
C THR A 124 -7.27 12.20 12.39
N PRO A 125 -8.04 11.45 13.19
CA PRO A 125 -8.81 10.32 12.70
C PRO A 125 -9.82 10.72 11.61
N PRO A 126 -9.90 9.99 10.49
CA PRO A 126 -10.98 10.16 9.53
C PRO A 126 -12.31 9.66 10.13
N LYS A 127 -13.44 10.12 9.57
CA LYS A 127 -14.79 9.66 9.95
C LYS A 127 -15.17 8.32 9.30
N PHE A 128 -14.19 7.53 8.88
CA PHE A 128 -14.40 6.17 8.39
C PHE A 128 -14.01 5.19 9.49
N GLU A 129 -14.68 4.05 9.54
CA GLU A 129 -14.32 3.00 10.49
C GLU A 129 -12.92 2.43 10.20
N ARG A 130 -12.59 2.30 8.91
CA ARG A 130 -11.28 1.88 8.41
C ARG A 130 -10.92 2.63 7.13
N VAL A 131 -9.62 2.84 6.91
CA VAL A 131 -9.09 3.30 5.64
C VAL A 131 -8.01 2.33 5.19
N PHE A 132 -8.13 1.81 3.98
CA PHE A 132 -7.18 0.90 3.35
C PHE A 132 -6.58 1.55 2.10
N PHE A 133 -5.37 1.14 1.75
CA PHE A 133 -4.80 1.33 0.43
C PHE A 133 -4.65 -0.03 -0.25
N ALA A 134 -5.16 -0.15 -1.49
CA ALA A 134 -5.04 -1.31 -2.35
C ALA A 134 -4.12 -0.95 -3.53
N GLY A 135 -2.89 -1.48 -3.48
CA GLY A 135 -1.95 -1.34 -4.58
C GLY A 135 -2.20 -2.38 -5.65
N ILE A 136 -2.89 -1.97 -6.71
CA ILE A 136 -3.31 -2.87 -7.79
C ILE A 136 -2.13 -3.14 -8.74
N HIS A 137 -1.94 -4.41 -9.08
CA HIS A 137 -0.95 -4.85 -10.06
C HIS A 137 -1.54 -4.88 -11.48
N ALA A 138 -0.66 -4.94 -12.50
CA ALA A 138 -1.06 -4.83 -13.92
C ALA A 138 -2.06 -5.90 -14.39
N ASN A 139 -2.09 -7.07 -13.74
CA ASN A 139 -3.05 -8.13 -14.05
C ASN A 139 -4.44 -7.90 -13.44
N LEU A 140 -4.61 -6.88 -12.59
CA LEU A 140 -5.86 -6.49 -11.92
C LEU A 140 -6.51 -7.62 -11.08
N THR A 141 -5.80 -8.74 -10.89
CA THR A 141 -6.28 -9.92 -10.16
C THR A 141 -5.75 -10.00 -8.74
N THR A 142 -4.62 -9.34 -8.48
CA THR A 142 -3.98 -9.28 -7.17
C THR A 142 -3.75 -7.83 -6.75
N SER A 143 -3.77 -7.60 -5.44
CA SER A 143 -3.37 -6.33 -4.84
C SER A 143 -2.63 -6.58 -3.55
N PHE A 144 -1.67 -5.72 -3.22
CA PHE A 144 -1.23 -5.60 -1.83
C PHE A 144 -2.20 -4.68 -1.09
N VAL A 145 -2.53 -5.02 0.16
CA VAL A 145 -3.41 -4.21 1.00
C VAL A 145 -2.65 -3.71 2.23
N SER A 146 -2.79 -2.42 2.51
CA SER A 146 -2.27 -1.79 3.72
C SER A 146 -3.38 -1.05 4.45
N GLU A 147 -3.56 -1.31 5.74
CA GLU A 147 -4.48 -0.54 6.58
C GLU A 147 -3.82 0.78 6.95
N LEU A 148 -4.37 1.90 6.50
CA LEU A 148 -3.91 3.25 6.82
C LEU A 148 -4.49 3.75 8.14
N PHE A 149 -5.72 3.35 8.47
CA PHE A 149 -6.39 3.70 9.71
C PHE A 149 -7.28 2.53 10.21
N PRO A 150 -7.19 2.14 11.50
CA PRO A 150 -6.33 2.71 12.54
C PRO A 150 -4.86 2.25 12.45
N GLY A 151 -4.54 1.28 11.57
CA GLY A 151 -3.22 0.88 11.06
C GLY A 151 -2.04 0.96 12.04
N THR A 152 -1.42 -0.18 12.38
CA THR A 152 -0.27 -0.16 13.29
C THR A 152 1.04 0.27 12.59
N PRO A 153 1.94 1.00 13.28
CA PRO A 153 3.23 1.38 12.72
C PRO A 153 4.04 0.17 12.21
N HIS A 154 4.73 0.33 11.10
CA HIS A 154 5.63 -0.71 10.61
C HIS A 154 6.87 -0.81 11.51
N HIS A 155 7.18 -1.99 12.03
CA HIS A 155 8.26 -2.20 13.02
C HIS A 155 9.63 -1.61 12.61
N TRP A 156 10.01 -1.66 11.33
CA TRP A 156 11.26 -1.03 10.86
C TRP A 156 11.22 0.49 10.70
N LEU A 157 10.03 1.09 10.57
CA LEU A 157 9.85 2.51 10.29
C LEU A 157 9.28 3.28 11.49
N ALA A 158 8.78 2.59 12.51
CA ALA A 158 8.11 3.17 13.66
C ALA A 158 8.94 4.27 14.33
N GLU A 159 10.25 4.07 14.46
CA GLU A 159 11.17 5.01 15.12
C GLU A 159 11.72 6.11 14.19
N MET A 160 11.42 6.07 12.89
CA MET A 160 11.90 7.10 11.95
C MET A 160 11.11 8.39 12.11
N THR A 161 11.73 9.55 11.92
CA THR A 161 11.01 10.83 11.79
C THR A 161 10.40 10.99 10.40
N ASP A 162 9.42 11.88 10.24
CA ASP A 162 8.81 12.13 8.93
C ASP A 162 9.85 12.61 7.89
N ALA A 163 10.85 13.40 8.32
CA ALA A 163 11.95 13.82 7.46
C ALA A 163 12.83 12.63 7.00
N GLN A 164 13.04 11.64 7.87
CA GLN A 164 13.74 10.40 7.50
C GLN A 164 12.91 9.55 6.53
N LEU A 165 11.59 9.48 6.71
CA LEU A 165 10.69 8.79 5.78
C LEU A 165 10.69 9.45 4.39
N ASP A 166 10.73 10.77 4.34
CA ASP A 166 10.79 11.52 3.08
C ASP A 166 12.08 11.21 2.30
N GLY A 167 13.21 11.08 3.00
CA GLY A 167 14.48 10.66 2.41
C GLY A 167 14.55 9.19 1.98
N LYS A 168 13.54 8.38 2.31
CA LYS A 168 13.44 6.95 1.94
C LYS A 168 12.47 6.68 0.78
N SER A 169 11.90 7.73 0.18
CA SER A 169 11.04 7.59 -0.99
C SER A 169 11.82 6.93 -2.14
N ALA A 170 11.42 5.71 -2.50
CA ALA A 170 12.11 4.87 -3.47
C ALA A 170 11.14 4.17 -4.42
N ALA A 171 9.96 4.76 -4.66
CA ALA A 171 9.08 4.27 -5.71
C ALA A 171 9.75 4.54 -7.08
N ILE A 172 10.61 3.61 -7.50
CA ILE A 172 11.20 3.60 -8.83
C ILE A 172 10.03 3.40 -9.80
N HIS A 173 9.85 4.32 -10.75
CA HIS A 173 8.83 4.15 -11.77
C HIS A 173 9.17 2.91 -12.61
N PRO A 174 8.20 2.08 -13.06
CA PRO A 174 8.52 0.89 -13.85
C PRO A 174 9.33 1.16 -15.13
N PHE A 175 9.17 2.33 -15.76
CA PHE A 175 10.00 2.75 -16.90
C PHE A 175 11.44 3.12 -16.52
N ASP A 176 11.70 3.42 -15.25
CA ASP A 176 13.04 3.69 -14.72
C ASP A 176 13.69 2.40 -14.16
N MET A 177 12.93 1.31 -14.02
CA MET A 177 13.46 0.02 -13.61
C MET A 177 14.26 -0.61 -14.76
N GLN A 178 15.58 -0.67 -14.61
CA GLN A 178 16.39 -1.62 -15.38
C GLN A 178 16.33 -2.97 -14.67
N VAL A 179 15.69 -3.94 -15.32
CA VAL A 179 15.70 -5.33 -14.84
C VAL A 179 17.02 -5.96 -15.23
N VAL A 180 17.81 -6.34 -14.24
CA VAL A 180 18.99 -7.16 -14.44
C VAL A 180 18.69 -8.58 -13.99
N PHE A 181 19.06 -9.53 -14.84
CA PHE A 181 19.03 -10.95 -14.52
C PHE A 181 20.41 -11.34 -13.99
N GLY A 182 20.44 -11.94 -12.80
CA GLY A 182 21.67 -12.42 -12.20
C GLY A 182 21.42 -13.51 -11.17
N GLU A 183 22.46 -14.30 -10.93
CA GLU A 183 22.50 -15.24 -9.83
C GLU A 183 23.15 -14.55 -8.62
N ILE A 184 22.43 -14.53 -7.49
CA ILE A 184 22.96 -14.09 -6.21
C ILE A 184 23.29 -15.34 -5.42
N THR A 185 24.57 -15.56 -5.15
CA THR A 185 25.03 -16.62 -4.25
C THR A 185 25.40 -16.00 -2.92
N ALA A 186 24.68 -16.37 -1.86
CA ALA A 186 24.96 -15.91 -0.50
C ALA A 186 25.27 -17.10 0.42
N PRO A 187 26.28 -16.98 1.31
CA PRO A 187 26.48 -17.95 2.36
C PRO A 187 25.30 -17.89 3.34
N LEU A 188 24.71 -19.04 3.65
CA LEU A 188 23.63 -19.18 4.62
C LEU A 188 24.10 -20.08 5.75
N ARG A 189 23.85 -19.66 6.99
CA ARG A 189 24.07 -20.52 8.16
C ARG A 189 22.78 -21.23 8.51
N VAL A 190 22.74 -22.54 8.36
CA VAL A 190 21.58 -23.39 8.69
C VAL A 190 21.88 -24.24 9.91
N PHE A 191 20.87 -24.46 10.76
CA PHE A 191 20.99 -25.34 11.90
C PHE A 191 20.39 -26.71 11.54
N TYR A 192 21.21 -27.75 11.64
CA TYR A 192 20.79 -29.13 11.46
C TYR A 192 21.27 -29.94 12.66
N ASP A 193 20.35 -30.60 13.35
CA ASP A 193 20.63 -31.37 14.58
C ASP A 193 21.38 -30.54 15.66
N GLY A 194 20.94 -29.29 15.86
CA GLY A 194 21.52 -28.38 16.85
C GLY A 194 22.93 -27.85 16.50
N ARG A 195 23.49 -28.20 15.34
CA ARG A 195 24.80 -27.73 14.89
C ARG A 195 24.68 -26.72 13.75
N PRO A 196 25.41 -25.59 13.79
CA PRO A 196 25.47 -24.67 12.66
C PRO A 196 26.28 -25.30 11.52
N THR A 197 25.68 -25.36 10.33
CA THR A 197 26.29 -25.82 9.09
C THR A 197 26.27 -24.68 8.08
N GLU A 198 27.35 -24.53 7.31
CA GLU A 198 27.39 -23.58 6.20
C GLU A 198 26.73 -24.19 4.97
N ALA A 199 25.81 -23.43 4.38
CA ALA A 199 25.17 -23.74 3.11
C ALA A 199 25.37 -22.56 2.15
N GLN A 200 25.13 -22.80 0.86
CA GLN A 200 25.02 -21.72 -0.12
C GLN A 200 23.60 -21.68 -0.64
N MET A 201 23.03 -20.49 -0.67
CA MET A 201 21.77 -20.23 -1.33
C MET A 201 22.06 -19.49 -2.62
N THR A 202 21.68 -20.09 -3.75
CA THR A 202 21.67 -19.40 -5.05
C THR A 202 20.24 -18.96 -5.33
N MET A 203 20.05 -17.66 -5.53
CA MET A 203 18.77 -17.09 -5.93
C MET A 203 18.93 -16.44 -7.30
N SER A 204 18.12 -16.89 -8.27
CA SER A 204 17.91 -16.09 -9.48
C SER A 204 16.96 -14.97 -9.13
N ALA A 205 17.46 -13.73 -9.17
CA ALA A 205 16.66 -12.54 -8.89
C ALA A 205 16.49 -11.72 -10.16
N SER A 206 15.25 -11.30 -10.41
CA SER A 206 14.93 -10.20 -11.31
C SER A 206 14.63 -9.01 -10.41
N THR A 207 15.60 -8.11 -10.25
CA THR A 207 15.48 -6.96 -9.34
C THR A 207 15.94 -5.67 -10.03
N PRO A 208 15.44 -4.49 -9.60
CA PRO A 208 15.95 -3.22 -10.12
C PRO A 208 17.46 -3.10 -9.89
N LEU A 209 18.21 -2.63 -10.90
CA LEU A 209 19.68 -2.48 -10.85
C LEU A 209 20.16 -1.73 -9.58
N ASP A 210 19.44 -0.70 -9.15
CA ASP A 210 19.80 0.10 -7.98
C ASP A 210 19.75 -0.69 -6.65
N PHE A 211 18.90 -1.73 -6.58
CA PHE A 211 18.84 -2.63 -5.44
C PHE A 211 20.10 -3.51 -5.35
N LEU A 212 20.62 -4.00 -6.48
CA LEU A 212 21.87 -4.77 -6.52
C LEU A 212 23.05 -3.90 -6.09
N HIS A 213 23.12 -2.65 -6.55
CA HIS A 213 24.15 -1.71 -6.12
C HIS A 213 24.08 -1.40 -4.62
N HIS A 214 22.89 -1.41 -4.02
CA HIS A 214 22.76 -1.22 -2.57
C HIS A 214 23.26 -2.44 -1.79
N LEU A 215 22.93 -3.66 -2.24
CA LEU A 215 23.42 -4.90 -1.61
C LEU A 215 24.95 -5.01 -1.68
N GLN A 216 25.56 -4.68 -2.83
CA GLN A 216 27.01 -4.71 -3.01
C GLN A 216 27.77 -3.75 -2.11
N LYS A 217 27.13 -2.66 -1.64
CA LYS A 217 27.76 -1.70 -0.72
C LYS A 217 27.68 -2.13 0.76
N GLN A 218 26.90 -3.17 1.08
CA GLN A 218 26.70 -3.66 2.44
C GLN A 218 27.44 -4.98 2.76
N THR A 219 27.97 -5.65 1.74
CA THR A 219 28.89 -6.80 1.86
C THR A 219 30.33 -6.36 1.79
#